data_AF-A0A538TTF9-F1
#
_entry.id   AF-A0A538TTF9-F1
#
_cell.length_a   1.000
_cell.length_b   1.000
_cell.length_c   1.000
_cell.angle_alpha   90.00
_cell.angle_beta   90.00
_cell.angle_gamma   90.00
#
_symmetry.space_group_name_H-M   'P 1'
#
loop_
_entity.id
_entity.type
_entity.pdbx_description
1 polymer ?
#
loop_
_entity_poly.entity_id
_entity_poly.type
_entity_poly.pdbx_seq_one_letter_code
_entity_poly.pdbx_strand_id
1 'polypeptide(L)'
;MKLNAEVDTATSAHYRVRSYPTVLVLRSDGVEIDRVVGYYRAPEFTGLVEDYLDGRNTLASMAGAESTQGSDPAFLAKLADRYFEHGLYADAKARYLRLVALDRANKSGLVDDALMSLSRMSRKDGDYATARKYAQKVLDRYPDSDNMRSAFLQVAINWKKAGDLAKARKVFLDYAGKFPEDEDAPYAKEQADTLAVQIARKSGA
;
A
#
# COMPACT_ATOMS: atom_id res chain seq x y z
N MET A 1 8.38 -25.25 9.55
CA MET A 1 9.65 -25.17 8.80
C MET A 1 10.07 -23.71 8.70
N LYS A 2 11.35 -23.37 8.92
CA LYS A 2 11.87 -22.01 8.71
C LYS A 2 12.58 -21.97 7.36
N LEU A 3 12.29 -20.95 6.56
CA LEU A 3 12.87 -20.76 5.23
C LEU A 3 13.58 -19.41 5.15
N ASN A 4 14.76 -19.38 4.52
CA ASN A 4 15.39 -18.15 4.09
C ASN A 4 14.94 -17.86 2.66
N ALA A 5 14.01 -16.92 2.50
CA ALA A 5 13.40 -16.60 1.23
C ALA A 5 14.31 -15.83 0.25
N GLU A 6 15.47 -15.34 0.70
CA GLU A 6 16.50 -14.77 -0.18
C GLU A 6 17.37 -15.85 -0.83
N VAL A 7 17.41 -17.05 -0.23
CA VAL A 7 18.16 -18.20 -0.75
C VAL A 7 17.24 -19.14 -1.52
N ASP A 8 16.09 -19.49 -0.95
CA ASP A 8 15.08 -20.32 -1.60
C ASP A 8 13.99 -19.46 -2.25
N THR A 9 14.35 -18.90 -3.40
CA THR A 9 13.45 -18.07 -4.20
C THR A 9 12.35 -18.88 -4.89
N ALA A 10 12.54 -20.18 -5.10
CA ALA A 10 11.55 -21.06 -5.72
C ALA A 10 10.34 -21.28 -4.81
N THR A 11 10.56 -21.59 -3.54
CA THR A 11 9.48 -21.75 -2.56
C THR A 11 8.78 -20.42 -2.30
N SER A 12 9.53 -19.32 -2.18
CA SER A 12 8.95 -17.97 -2.03
C SER A 12 8.07 -17.58 -3.21
N ALA A 13 8.51 -17.87 -4.44
CA ALA A 13 7.74 -17.64 -5.65
C ALA A 13 6.47 -18.52 -5.72
N HIS A 14 6.58 -19.80 -5.35
CA HIS A 14 5.46 -20.75 -5.34
C HIS A 14 4.30 -20.25 -4.46
N TYR A 15 4.59 -19.84 -3.22
CA TYR A 15 3.59 -19.30 -2.29
C TYR A 15 3.33 -17.80 -2.45
N ARG A 16 3.97 -17.14 -3.43
CA ARG A 16 3.86 -15.69 -3.66
C ARG A 16 4.16 -14.88 -2.39
N VAL A 17 5.21 -15.22 -1.65
CA VAL A 17 5.64 -14.41 -0.50
C VAL A 17 6.31 -13.13 -1.01
N ARG A 18 5.74 -11.97 -0.63
CA ARG A 18 6.17 -10.66 -1.13
C ARG A 18 6.56 -9.67 -0.04
N SER A 19 6.42 -10.07 1.22
CA SER A 19 6.72 -9.26 2.40
C SER A 19 7.28 -10.15 3.50
N TYR A 20 8.17 -9.60 4.31
CA TYR A 20 8.88 -10.35 5.35
C TYR A 20 8.73 -9.63 6.70
N PRO A 21 8.58 -10.38 7.81
CA PRO A 21 8.37 -11.83 7.85
C PRO A 21 6.97 -12.22 7.37
N THR A 22 6.84 -13.43 6.80
CA THR A 22 5.56 -14.08 6.53
C THR A 22 5.61 -15.50 7.10
N VAL A 23 4.58 -15.89 7.86
CA VAL A 23 4.38 -17.27 8.30
C VAL A 23 3.20 -17.85 7.53
N LEU A 24 3.45 -18.93 6.80
CA LEU A 24 2.42 -19.67 6.07
C LEU A 24 1.83 -20.77 6.97
N VAL A 25 0.51 -20.86 6.99
CA VAL A 25 -0.24 -21.95 7.60
C VAL A 25 -0.67 -22.88 6.47
N LEU A 26 -0.12 -24.09 6.45
CA LEU A 26 -0.29 -25.03 5.35
C LEU A 26 -1.00 -26.30 5.82
N ARG A 27 -1.79 -26.90 4.92
CA ARG A 27 -2.25 -28.29 5.05
C ARG A 27 -1.06 -29.24 4.88
N SER A 28 -1.24 -30.50 5.30
CA SER A 28 -0.21 -31.54 5.17
C SER A 28 0.16 -31.86 3.71
N ASP A 29 -0.71 -31.55 2.75
CA ASP A 29 -0.47 -31.68 1.31
C ASP A 29 0.23 -30.47 0.68
N GLY A 30 0.64 -29.48 1.49
CA GLY A 30 1.34 -28.28 1.04
C GLY A 30 0.43 -27.16 0.53
N VAL A 31 -0.90 -27.34 0.52
CA VAL A 31 -1.81 -26.25 0.15
C VAL A 31 -1.93 -25.25 1.28
N GLU A 32 -1.82 -23.97 0.94
CA GLU A 32 -1.97 -22.88 1.90
C GLU A 32 -3.41 -22.76 2.42
N ILE A 33 -3.55 -22.71 3.74
CA ILE A 33 -4.78 -22.34 4.43
C ILE A 33 -4.87 -20.82 4.48
N ASP A 34 -3.86 -20.20 5.08
CA ASP A 34 -3.66 -18.75 5.08
C ASP A 34 -2.23 -18.38 5.57
N ARG A 35 -1.99 -17.09 5.82
CA ARG A 35 -0.73 -16.51 6.25
C ARG A 35 -0.89 -15.42 7.29
N VAL A 36 0.14 -15.29 8.12
CA VAL A 36 0.37 -14.17 9.03
C VAL A 36 1.51 -13.32 8.45
N VAL A 37 1.22 -12.07 8.10
CA VAL A 37 2.21 -11.12 7.54
C VAL A 37 2.60 -10.10 8.61
N GLY A 38 3.90 -9.96 8.85
CA GLY A 38 4.45 -9.04 9.85
C GLY A 38 4.67 -9.66 11.22
N TYR A 39 4.95 -8.79 12.19
CA TYR A 39 5.28 -9.18 13.57
C TYR A 39 4.06 -9.03 14.49
N TYR A 40 3.83 -10.05 15.31
CA TYR A 40 2.78 -10.09 16.32
C TYR A 40 3.36 -10.56 17.65
N ARG A 41 2.74 -10.18 18.77
CA ARG A 41 3.08 -10.82 20.04
C ARG A 41 2.46 -12.22 20.09
N ALA A 42 2.99 -13.05 20.98
CA ALA A 42 2.66 -14.48 20.98
C ALA A 42 1.15 -14.78 21.11
N PRO A 43 0.38 -14.14 22.01
CA PRO A 43 -1.05 -14.42 22.13
C PRO A 43 -1.84 -14.11 20.84
N GLU A 44 -1.56 -12.97 20.22
CA GLU A 44 -2.23 -12.54 18.98
C GLU A 44 -1.84 -13.44 17.82
N PHE A 45 -0.55 -13.81 17.73
CA PHE A 45 -0.07 -14.74 16.71
C PHE A 45 -0.76 -16.10 16.82
N THR A 46 -0.84 -16.66 18.03
CA THR A 46 -1.48 -17.96 18.26
C THR A 46 -2.96 -17.91 17.91
N GLY A 47 -3.69 -16.86 18.33
CA GLY A 47 -5.10 -16.70 17.99
C GLY A 47 -5.37 -16.62 16.49
N LEU A 48 -4.50 -15.92 15.73
CA LEU A 48 -4.60 -15.88 14.26
C LEU A 48 -4.41 -17.26 13.63
N VAL A 49 -3.42 -18.02 14.10
CA VAL A 49 -3.15 -19.37 13.57
C VAL A 49 -4.31 -20.32 13.89
N GLU A 50 -4.84 -20.29 15.12
CA GLU A 50 -6.01 -21.08 15.53
C GLU A 50 -7.25 -20.75 14.69
N ASP A 51 -7.52 -19.46 14.48
CA ASP A 51 -8.59 -19.02 13.58
C ASP A 51 -8.43 -19.59 12.17
N TYR A 52 -7.22 -19.52 11.60
CA TYR A 52 -6.97 -20.03 10.25
C TYR A 52 -7.14 -21.55 10.17
N LEU A 53 -6.66 -22.29 11.18
CA LEU A 53 -6.86 -23.74 11.26
C LEU A 53 -8.34 -24.12 11.37
N ASP A 54 -9.15 -23.29 12.01
CA ASP A 54 -10.60 -23.44 12.11
C ASP A 54 -11.36 -22.87 10.89
N GLY A 55 -10.64 -22.38 9.86
CA GLY A 55 -11.22 -21.78 8.66
C GLY A 55 -11.83 -20.38 8.87
N ARG A 56 -11.67 -19.78 10.06
CA ARG A 56 -12.14 -18.43 10.38
C ARG A 56 -11.12 -17.39 9.94
N ASN A 57 -11.60 -16.19 9.60
CA ASN A 57 -10.76 -15.04 9.22
C ASN A 57 -9.77 -15.32 8.07
N THR A 58 -9.93 -16.43 7.36
CA THR A 58 -9.08 -16.78 6.21
C THR A 58 -9.47 -15.96 4.99
N LEU A 59 -8.56 -15.74 4.04
CA LEU A 59 -8.89 -15.12 2.76
C LEU A 59 -10.06 -15.85 2.07
N ALA A 60 -10.07 -17.18 2.11
CA ALA A 60 -11.16 -17.99 1.54
C ALA A 60 -12.50 -17.73 2.23
N SER A 61 -12.53 -17.70 3.57
CA SER A 61 -13.76 -17.41 4.32
C SER A 61 -14.28 -16.00 4.06
N MET A 62 -13.39 -15.00 3.96
CA MET A 62 -13.76 -13.63 3.65
C MET A 62 -14.28 -13.50 2.22
N ALA A 63 -13.62 -14.11 1.23
CA ALA A 63 -14.10 -14.12 -0.14
C ALA A 63 -15.50 -14.74 -0.25
N GLY A 64 -15.78 -15.82 0.49
CA GLY A 64 -17.11 -16.43 0.58
C GLY A 64 -18.18 -15.51 1.20
N ALA A 65 -17.79 -14.64 2.14
CA ALA A 65 -18.69 -13.70 2.81
C ALA A 65 -18.98 -12.41 2.01
N GLU A 66 -18.22 -12.12 0.94
CA GLU A 66 -18.31 -10.84 0.22
C GLU A 66 -19.69 -10.56 -0.38
N SER A 67 -20.44 -11.60 -0.76
CA SER A 67 -21.81 -11.43 -1.29
C SER A 67 -22.76 -10.80 -0.27
N THR A 68 -22.48 -10.97 1.03
CA THR A 68 -23.30 -10.45 2.14
C THR A 68 -22.68 -9.24 2.84
N GLN A 69 -21.34 -9.15 2.89
CA GLN A 69 -20.62 -8.10 3.62
C GLN A 69 -19.95 -7.06 2.70
N GLY A 70 -19.97 -7.25 1.38
CA GLY A 70 -19.29 -6.40 0.40
C GLY A 70 -19.85 -4.98 0.24
N SER A 71 -20.84 -4.59 1.04
CA SER A 71 -21.33 -3.21 1.17
C SER A 71 -20.82 -2.51 2.44
N ASP A 72 -20.02 -3.18 3.26
CA ASP A 72 -19.34 -2.58 4.42
C ASP A 72 -17.93 -2.10 4.00
N PRO A 73 -17.63 -0.79 4.15
CA PRO A 73 -16.30 -0.25 3.89
C PRO A 73 -15.17 -0.98 4.63
N ALA A 74 -15.37 -1.33 5.91
CA ALA A 74 -14.35 -1.98 6.73
C ALA A 74 -14.05 -3.40 6.23
N PHE A 75 -15.11 -4.14 5.86
CA PHE A 75 -14.97 -5.45 5.25
C PHE A 75 -14.20 -5.37 3.92
N LEU A 76 -14.55 -4.42 3.04
CA LEU A 76 -13.87 -4.26 1.75
C LEU A 76 -12.40 -3.88 1.91
N ALA A 77 -12.07 -3.01 2.86
CA ALA A 77 -10.69 -2.65 3.18
C ALA A 77 -9.90 -3.89 3.60
N LYS A 78 -10.41 -4.61 4.62
CA LYS A 78 -9.76 -5.83 5.14
C LYS A 78 -9.59 -6.88 4.04
N LEU A 79 -10.62 -7.12 3.23
CA LEU A 79 -10.54 -8.10 2.13
C LEU A 79 -9.52 -7.69 1.07
N ALA A 80 -9.44 -6.40 0.73
CA ALA A 80 -8.43 -5.90 -0.20
C ALA A 80 -7.00 -6.09 0.34
N ASP A 81 -6.78 -5.81 1.63
CA ASP A 81 -5.49 -6.03 2.29
C ASP A 81 -5.10 -7.52 2.27
N ARG A 82 -6.05 -8.43 2.56
CA ARG A 82 -5.80 -9.88 2.47
C ARG A 82 -5.40 -10.30 1.06
N TYR A 83 -6.13 -9.84 0.03
CA TYR A 83 -5.72 -10.12 -1.35
C TYR A 83 -4.32 -9.58 -1.65
N PHE A 84 -3.98 -8.38 -1.16
CA PHE A 84 -2.67 -7.78 -1.36
C PHE A 84 -1.54 -8.61 -0.72
N GLU A 85 -1.72 -9.04 0.53
CA GLU A 85 -0.78 -9.90 1.28
C GLU A 85 -0.54 -11.26 0.61
N HIS A 86 -1.55 -11.77 -0.10
CA HIS A 86 -1.49 -12.99 -0.92
C HIS A 86 -0.86 -12.77 -2.30
N GLY A 87 -0.48 -11.52 -2.62
CA GLY A 87 0.05 -11.15 -3.93
C GLY A 87 -0.99 -11.15 -5.04
N LEU A 88 -2.28 -11.22 -4.70
CA LEU A 88 -3.42 -11.20 -5.61
C LEU A 88 -3.82 -9.74 -5.89
N TYR A 89 -2.91 -9.00 -6.54
CA TYR A 89 -3.05 -7.55 -6.70
C TYR A 89 -4.24 -7.11 -7.54
N ALA A 90 -4.69 -7.92 -8.50
CA ALA A 90 -5.88 -7.61 -9.30
C ALA A 90 -7.14 -7.57 -8.43
N ASP A 91 -7.32 -8.57 -7.57
CA ASP A 91 -8.43 -8.65 -6.64
C ASP A 91 -8.37 -7.56 -5.57
N ALA A 92 -7.18 -7.31 -5.01
CA ALA A 92 -6.97 -6.22 -4.06
C ALA A 92 -7.38 -4.86 -4.67
N LYS A 93 -6.89 -4.57 -5.89
CA LYS A 93 -7.23 -3.34 -6.63
C LYS A 93 -8.74 -3.21 -6.85
N ALA A 94 -9.42 -4.29 -7.21
CA ALA A 94 -10.86 -4.27 -7.42
C ALA A 94 -11.62 -3.88 -6.14
N ARG A 95 -11.23 -4.42 -4.97
CA ARG A 95 -11.92 -4.14 -3.70
C ARG A 95 -11.59 -2.74 -3.16
N TYR A 96 -10.35 -2.27 -3.28
CA TYR A 96 -10.03 -0.87 -2.98
C TYR A 96 -10.82 0.10 -3.86
N LEU A 97 -10.94 -0.17 -5.16
CA LEU A 97 -11.74 0.67 -6.06
C LEU A 97 -13.24 0.66 -5.69
N ARG A 98 -13.77 -0.50 -5.29
CA ARG A 98 -15.14 -0.63 -4.80
C ARG A 98 -15.36 0.16 -3.52
N LEU A 99 -14.41 0.10 -2.57
CA LEU A 99 -14.42 0.91 -1.35
C LEU A 99 -14.44 2.41 -1.66
N VAL A 100 -13.55 2.88 -2.55
CA VAL A 100 -13.51 4.29 -2.99
C VAL A 100 -14.83 4.74 -3.63
N ALA A 101 -15.52 3.85 -4.36
CA ALA A 101 -16.80 4.14 -4.99
C ALA A 101 -17.96 4.15 -3.97
N LEU A 102 -17.90 3.27 -2.97
CA LEU A 102 -18.93 3.10 -1.93
C LEU A 102 -18.90 4.26 -0.91
N ASP A 103 -17.74 4.64 -0.43
CA ASP A 103 -17.57 5.67 0.60
C ASP A 103 -16.89 6.94 0.07
N ARG A 104 -17.52 7.58 -0.92
CA ARG A 104 -16.95 8.73 -1.65
C ARG A 104 -16.61 9.93 -0.78
N ALA A 105 -17.15 10.02 0.44
CA ALA A 105 -16.91 11.10 1.38
C ALA A 105 -15.88 10.72 2.46
N ASN A 106 -15.31 9.51 2.38
CA ASN A 106 -14.40 8.97 3.37
C ASN A 106 -14.96 9.01 4.80
N LYS A 107 -16.25 8.68 4.98
CA LYS A 107 -16.88 8.66 6.31
C LYS A 107 -16.28 7.60 7.22
N SER A 108 -15.81 6.50 6.64
CA SER A 108 -15.11 5.43 7.36
C SER A 108 -13.67 5.77 7.73
N GLY A 109 -13.06 6.77 7.08
CA GLY A 109 -11.62 7.04 7.19
C GLY A 109 -10.74 6.01 6.48
N LEU A 110 -11.30 5.10 5.67
CA LEU A 110 -10.55 4.02 5.00
C LEU A 110 -10.28 4.29 3.51
N VAL A 111 -10.90 5.32 2.93
CA VAL A 111 -10.83 5.58 1.49
C VAL A 111 -9.53 6.24 1.08
N ASP A 112 -8.99 7.11 1.92
CA ASP A 112 -7.66 7.68 1.73
C ASP A 112 -6.56 6.61 1.86
N ASP A 113 -6.67 5.69 2.83
CA ASP A 113 -5.80 4.51 2.90
C ASP A 113 -5.87 3.66 1.63
N ALA A 114 -7.08 3.39 1.15
CA ALA A 114 -7.30 2.64 -0.09
C ALA A 114 -6.66 3.35 -1.31
N LEU A 115 -6.80 4.67 -1.40
CA LEU A 115 -6.15 5.47 -2.46
C LEU A 115 -4.62 5.44 -2.34
N MET A 116 -4.08 5.47 -1.13
CA MET A 116 -2.65 5.36 -0.88
C MET A 116 -2.13 3.97 -1.26
N SER A 117 -2.87 2.90 -0.96
CA SER A 117 -2.58 1.55 -1.41
C SER A 117 -2.62 1.43 -2.93
N LEU A 118 -3.64 1.97 -3.59
CA LEU A 118 -3.74 2.02 -5.06
C LEU A 118 -2.57 2.80 -5.69
N SER A 119 -2.16 3.92 -5.08
CA SER A 119 -0.99 4.69 -5.49
C SER A 119 0.29 3.86 -5.41
N ARG A 120 0.52 3.20 -4.27
CA ARG A 120 1.68 2.31 -4.05
C ARG A 120 1.71 1.15 -5.04
N MET A 121 0.56 0.53 -5.32
CA MET A 121 0.43 -0.55 -6.30
C MET A 121 0.80 -0.07 -7.71
N SER A 122 0.20 1.02 -8.19
CA SER A 122 0.53 1.57 -9.52
C SER A 122 1.99 1.99 -9.64
N ARG A 123 2.58 2.54 -8.56
CA ARG A 123 4.01 2.89 -8.54
C ARG A 123 4.90 1.64 -8.66
N LYS A 124 4.52 0.53 -8.03
CA LYS A 124 5.25 -0.75 -8.12
C LYS A 124 5.21 -1.32 -9.54
N ASP A 125 4.10 -1.10 -10.25
CA ASP A 125 3.92 -1.48 -11.66
C ASP A 125 4.64 -0.53 -12.63
N GLY A 126 5.29 0.53 -12.15
CA GLY A 126 5.93 1.57 -12.97
C GLY A 126 4.96 2.59 -13.58
N ASP A 127 3.65 2.46 -13.33
CA ASP A 127 2.64 3.42 -13.75
C ASP A 127 2.59 4.61 -12.77
N TYR A 128 3.61 5.44 -12.84
CA TYR A 128 3.73 6.64 -12.01
C TYR A 128 2.64 7.67 -12.30
N ALA A 129 2.04 7.66 -13.49
CA ALA A 129 0.95 8.58 -13.82
C ALA A 129 -0.32 8.22 -13.05
N THR A 130 -0.69 6.94 -13.05
CA THR A 130 -1.83 6.45 -12.27
C THR A 130 -1.56 6.53 -10.77
N ALA A 131 -0.34 6.23 -10.33
CA ALA A 131 0.06 6.39 -8.94
C ALA A 131 -0.17 7.82 -8.43
N ARG A 132 0.29 8.83 -9.20
CA ARG A 132 0.01 10.24 -8.89
C ARG A 132 -1.48 10.55 -8.86
N LYS A 133 -2.26 10.03 -9.81
CA LYS A 133 -3.72 10.28 -9.83
C LYS A 133 -4.39 9.81 -8.55
N TYR A 134 -3.98 8.68 -7.98
CA TYR A 134 -4.56 8.21 -6.72
C TYR A 134 -4.11 9.05 -5.52
N ALA A 135 -2.82 9.38 -5.41
CA ALA A 135 -2.33 10.26 -4.33
C ALA A 135 -2.97 11.67 -4.41
N GLN A 136 -3.09 12.23 -5.61
CA GLN A 136 -3.72 13.53 -5.84
C GLN A 136 -5.19 13.54 -5.42
N LYS A 137 -5.93 12.44 -5.61
CA LYS A 137 -7.31 12.33 -5.14
C LYS A 137 -7.44 12.50 -3.62
N VAL A 138 -6.45 12.07 -2.83
CA VAL A 138 -6.46 12.29 -1.38
C VAL A 138 -6.35 13.79 -1.10
N LEU A 139 -5.40 14.48 -1.73
CA LEU A 139 -5.21 15.93 -1.58
C LEU A 139 -6.43 16.75 -1.98
N ASP A 140 -7.07 16.36 -3.08
CA ASP A 140 -8.16 17.13 -3.66
C ASP A 140 -9.49 16.90 -2.94
N ARG A 141 -9.71 15.69 -2.41
CA ARG A 141 -11.03 15.28 -1.89
C ARG A 141 -11.07 15.09 -0.39
N TYR A 142 -9.92 14.81 0.23
CA TYR A 142 -9.82 14.51 1.66
C TYR A 142 -8.68 15.35 2.29
N PRO A 143 -8.72 16.69 2.19
CA PRO A 143 -7.64 17.57 2.66
C PRO A 143 -7.41 17.52 4.18
N ASP A 144 -8.39 17.03 4.94
CA ASP A 144 -8.32 16.91 6.40
C ASP A 144 -7.96 15.50 6.87
N SER A 145 -7.69 14.56 5.94
CA SER A 145 -7.33 13.19 6.30
C SER A 145 -5.89 13.12 6.84
N ASP A 146 -5.62 12.13 7.69
CA ASP A 146 -4.28 11.87 8.23
C ASP A 146 -3.28 11.49 7.13
N ASN A 147 -3.75 10.86 6.05
CA ASN A 147 -2.95 10.57 4.87
C ASN A 147 -2.66 11.78 3.98
N MET A 148 -3.29 12.95 4.18
CA MET A 148 -3.12 14.10 3.28
C MET A 148 -1.65 14.49 3.10
N ARG A 149 -0.88 14.57 4.18
CA ARG A 149 0.55 14.95 4.10
C ARG A 149 1.39 13.90 3.40
N SER A 150 1.17 12.63 3.75
CA SER A 150 1.81 11.50 3.08
C SER A 150 1.49 11.47 1.59
N ALA A 151 0.24 11.70 1.20
CA ALA A 151 -0.18 11.77 -0.20
C ALA A 151 0.53 12.89 -0.97
N PHE A 152 0.76 14.03 -0.32
CA PHE A 152 1.48 15.17 -0.90
C PHE A 152 2.90 14.75 -1.30
N LEU A 153 3.63 14.11 -0.37
CA LEU A 153 4.96 13.58 -0.64
C LEU A 153 4.93 12.48 -1.71
N GLN A 154 3.92 11.61 -1.71
CA GLN A 154 3.78 10.60 -2.76
C GLN A 154 3.58 11.21 -4.15
N VAL A 155 2.92 12.36 -4.30
CA VAL A 155 2.84 13.06 -5.59
C VAL A 155 4.24 13.48 -6.06
N ALA A 156 5.06 14.05 -5.18
CA ALA A 156 6.44 14.43 -5.50
C ALA A 156 7.31 13.22 -5.87
N ILE A 157 7.24 12.15 -5.07
CA ILE A 157 7.97 10.90 -5.29
C ILE A 157 7.61 10.28 -6.63
N ASN A 158 6.33 10.25 -6.99
CA ASN A 158 5.90 9.68 -8.26
C ASN A 158 6.33 10.56 -9.46
N TRP A 159 6.38 11.89 -9.34
CA TRP A 159 7.02 12.73 -10.37
C TRP A 159 8.50 12.43 -10.52
N LYS A 160 9.22 12.28 -9.41
CA LYS A 160 10.65 11.94 -9.38
C LYS A 160 10.89 10.60 -10.08
N LYS A 161 10.10 9.58 -9.76
CA LYS A 161 10.19 8.25 -10.37
C LYS A 161 9.83 8.25 -11.86
N ALA A 162 8.93 9.13 -12.29
CA ALA A 162 8.63 9.37 -13.70
C ALA A 162 9.72 10.14 -14.46
N GLY A 163 10.78 10.61 -13.78
CA GLY A 163 11.88 11.38 -14.38
C GLY A 163 11.59 12.87 -14.57
N ASP A 164 10.40 13.35 -14.21
CA ASP A 164 10.05 14.78 -14.27
C ASP A 164 10.58 15.48 -13.00
N LEU A 165 11.90 15.68 -12.98
CA LEU A 165 12.61 16.20 -11.82
C LEU A 165 12.18 17.63 -11.47
N ALA A 166 11.82 18.44 -12.48
CA ALA A 166 11.36 19.81 -12.27
C ALA A 166 10.02 19.85 -11.52
N LYS A 167 9.04 19.04 -11.94
CA LYS A 167 7.76 18.94 -11.21
C LYS A 167 7.95 18.32 -9.83
N ALA A 168 8.76 17.28 -9.71
CA ALA A 168 9.05 16.66 -8.41
C ALA A 168 9.62 17.69 -7.43
N ARG A 169 10.63 18.46 -7.86
CA ARG A 169 11.24 19.52 -7.06
C ARG A 169 10.21 20.56 -6.63
N LYS A 170 9.36 21.01 -7.55
CA LYS A 170 8.30 21.98 -7.23
C LYS A 170 7.39 21.46 -6.12
N VAL A 171 6.88 20.23 -6.25
CA VAL A 171 5.96 19.66 -5.25
C VAL A 171 6.63 19.48 -3.88
N PHE A 172 7.91 19.08 -3.84
CA PHE A 172 8.66 19.03 -2.58
C PHE A 172 8.80 20.40 -1.90
N LEU A 173 9.09 21.45 -2.67
CA LEU A 173 9.14 22.81 -2.14
C LEU A 173 7.77 23.31 -1.67
N ASP A 174 6.72 23.00 -2.43
CA ASP A 174 5.34 23.33 -2.07
C ASP A 174 4.96 22.67 -0.72
N TYR A 175 5.37 21.42 -0.50
CA TYR A 175 5.18 20.74 0.79
C TYR A 175 5.90 21.45 1.93
N ALA A 176 7.21 21.67 1.78
CA ALA A 176 8.03 22.30 2.82
C ALA A 176 7.58 23.73 3.14
N GLY A 177 7.09 24.47 2.14
CA GLY A 177 6.54 25.81 2.34
C GLY A 177 5.15 25.81 3.00
N LYS A 178 4.30 24.83 2.67
CA LYS A 178 2.95 24.72 3.24
C LYS A 178 2.96 24.16 4.67
N PHE A 179 3.91 23.28 4.98
CA PHE A 179 4.00 22.60 6.27
C PHE A 179 5.38 22.77 6.91
N PRO A 180 5.86 23.99 7.19
CA PRO A 180 7.23 24.22 7.63
C PRO A 180 7.59 23.55 8.97
N GLU A 181 6.61 23.32 9.84
CA GLU A 181 6.78 22.69 11.16
C GLU A 181 6.55 21.16 11.14
N ASP A 182 6.29 20.59 9.97
CA ASP A 182 6.09 19.15 9.82
C ASP A 182 7.43 18.40 9.86
N GLU A 183 7.43 17.19 10.44
CA GLU A 183 8.64 16.37 10.56
C GLU A 183 9.27 16.01 9.20
N ASP A 184 8.47 15.93 8.13
CA ASP A 184 8.95 15.63 6.78
C ASP A 184 9.37 16.89 6.00
N ALA A 185 9.18 18.09 6.53
CA ALA A 185 9.54 19.32 5.81
C ALA A 185 11.05 19.45 5.54
N PRO A 186 11.95 19.14 6.50
CA PRO A 186 13.39 19.07 6.22
C PRO A 186 13.72 18.04 5.12
N TYR A 187 13.11 16.86 5.17
CA TYR A 187 13.28 15.83 4.15
C TYR A 187 12.84 16.33 2.77
N ALA A 188 11.68 16.96 2.67
CA ALA A 188 11.16 17.49 1.41
C ALA A 188 12.12 18.56 0.83
N LYS A 189 12.64 19.46 1.67
CA LYS A 189 13.62 20.47 1.25
C LYS A 189 14.91 19.83 0.72
N GLU A 190 15.45 18.84 1.43
CA GLU A 190 16.64 18.10 1.01
C GLU A 190 16.43 17.40 -0.36
N GLN A 191 15.27 16.77 -0.55
CA GLN A 191 14.92 16.16 -1.84
C GLN A 191 14.85 17.22 -2.95
N ALA A 192 14.26 18.39 -2.69
CA ALA A 192 14.19 19.47 -3.67
C ALA A 192 15.57 20.03 -4.07
N ASP A 193 16.48 20.19 -3.10
CA ASP A 193 17.85 20.67 -3.34
C ASP A 193 18.68 19.64 -4.13
N THR A 194 18.55 18.36 -3.76
CA THR A 194 19.17 17.26 -4.51
C THR A 194 18.70 17.25 -5.97
N LEU A 195 17.41 17.44 -6.21
CA LEU A 195 16.85 17.49 -7.56
C LEU A 195 17.35 18.73 -8.32
N ALA A 196 17.56 19.87 -7.66
CA ALA A 196 18.10 21.07 -8.29
C ALA A 196 19.49 20.80 -8.91
N VAL A 197 20.37 20.15 -8.16
CA VAL A 197 21.71 19.77 -8.63
C VAL A 197 21.63 18.81 -9.82
N GLN A 198 20.72 17.83 -9.78
CA GLN A 198 20.53 16.89 -10.89
C GLN A 198 20.03 17.57 -12.16
N ILE A 199 19.10 18.54 -12.03
CA ILE A 199 18.58 19.31 -13.17
C ILE A 199 19.68 20.17 -13.79
N ALA A 200 20.47 20.86 -12.98
CA ALA A 200 21.57 21.70 -13.45
C ALA A 200 22.61 20.87 -14.23
N ARG A 201 22.99 19.70 -13.70
CA ARG A 201 23.93 18.78 -14.37
C ARG A 201 23.43 18.28 -15.73
N LYS A 202 22.12 18.00 -15.86
CA LYS A 202 21.51 17.57 -17.13
C LYS A 202 21.38 18.68 -18.16
N SER A 203 21.34 19.94 -17.72
CA SER A 203 21.14 21.10 -18.61
C SER A 203 22.47 21.66 -19.15
N GLY A 204 23.60 21.26 -18.56
CA GLY A 204 24.94 21.64 -19.00
C GLY A 204 25.72 20.55 -19.75
N ALA A 205 25.06 19.44 -20.09
CA ALA A 205 25.58 18.35 -20.93
C ALA A 205 24.83 18.33 -22.26
#